data_AF-A0A9E5YDY0-F1
#
_entry.id   AF-A0A9E5YDY0-F1
#
_cell.length_a   1.000
_cell.length_b   1.000
_cell.length_c   1.000
_cell.angle_alpha   90.00
_cell.angle_beta   90.00
_cell.angle_gamma   90.00
#
_symmetry.space_group_name_H-M   'P 1'
#
loop_
_entity.id
_entity.type
_entity.pdbx_description
1 polymer ?
#
loop_
_entity_poly.entity_id
_entity_poly.type
_entity_poly.pdbx_seq_one_letter_code
_entity_poly.pdbx_strand_id
1 'polypeptide(L)'
;MPDIRYAQRLKLFNEKVSEIKKTNFVRWFKRNNLSFTFPILGLKYRGTRKFPTIESARSFILLFRFFIQDNEAISIRNIANVYDAVSLSAQTKSSFYFYRDHLNIFLHSLPGVRVVGERRLGKLNNWEILKIFIYGKLAHQSKAQYKRYKVIENDEHLCGMYWCNFFSALSVCLHYIVGISEVNKNAIRELIKQ
;
A
#
# COMPACT_ATOMS: atom_id res chain seq x y z
N MET A 1 -13.45 -29.95 5.37
CA MET A 1 -13.11 -29.74 3.95
C MET A 1 -12.15 -28.56 3.83
N PRO A 2 -10.96 -28.74 3.24
CA PRO A 2 -9.97 -27.67 3.04
C PRO A 2 -10.54 -26.43 2.34
N ASP A 3 -11.41 -26.63 1.36
CA ASP A 3 -11.99 -25.56 0.53
C ASP A 3 -12.84 -24.56 1.34
N ILE A 4 -13.54 -25.03 2.37
CA ILE A 4 -14.28 -24.16 3.29
C ILE A 4 -13.34 -23.23 4.05
N ARG A 5 -12.20 -23.74 4.52
CA ARG A 5 -11.19 -22.93 5.23
C ARG A 5 -10.54 -21.91 4.29
N TYR A 6 -10.28 -22.29 3.05
CA TYR A 6 -9.76 -21.38 2.04
C TYR A 6 -10.77 -20.28 1.67
N ALA A 7 -12.04 -20.63 1.46
CA ALA A 7 -13.10 -19.66 1.22
C ALA A 7 -13.26 -18.68 2.38
N GLN A 8 -13.14 -19.13 3.63
CA GLN A 8 -13.15 -18.26 4.82
C GLN A 8 -11.99 -17.25 4.81
N ARG A 9 -10.78 -17.66 4.42
CA ARG A 9 -9.63 -16.74 4.30
C ARG A 9 -9.85 -15.67 3.23
N LEU A 10 -10.41 -16.06 2.07
CA LEU A 10 -10.77 -15.10 1.01
C LEU A 10 -11.88 -14.14 1.46
N LYS A 11 -12.86 -14.61 2.22
CA LYS A 11 -13.91 -13.76 2.83
C LYS A 11 -13.30 -12.75 3.81
N LEU A 12 -12.43 -13.20 4.71
CA LEU A 12 -11.75 -12.33 5.67
C LEU A 12 -10.91 -11.25 4.97
N PHE A 13 -10.21 -11.60 3.88
CA PHE A 13 -9.52 -10.61 3.04
C PHE A 13 -10.51 -9.53 2.55
N ASN A 14 -11.63 -9.95 1.97
CA ASN A 14 -12.63 -9.03 1.41
C ASN A 14 -13.33 -8.17 2.47
N GLU A 15 -13.54 -8.70 3.68
CA GLU A 15 -14.03 -7.96 4.84
C GLU A 15 -13.05 -6.85 5.23
N LYS A 16 -11.74 -7.15 5.34
CA LYS A 16 -10.72 -6.13 5.61
C LYS A 16 -10.61 -5.09 4.50
N VAL A 17 -10.80 -5.47 3.23
CA VAL A 17 -10.89 -4.50 2.13
C VAL A 17 -12.12 -3.60 2.28
N SER A 18 -13.24 -4.14 2.76
CA SER A 18 -14.44 -3.35 3.02
C SER A 18 -14.26 -2.37 4.19
N GLU A 19 -13.53 -2.77 5.23
CA GLU A 19 -13.14 -1.90 6.35
C GLU A 19 -12.21 -0.77 5.88
N ILE A 20 -11.13 -1.08 5.15
CA ILE A 20 -10.13 -0.08 4.74
C ILE A 20 -10.72 0.99 3.81
N LYS A 21 -11.70 0.61 2.96
CA LYS A 21 -12.43 1.53 2.07
C LYS A 21 -13.26 2.58 2.82
N LYS A 22 -13.60 2.35 4.10
CA LYS A 22 -14.40 3.26 4.94
C LYS A 22 -13.55 4.30 5.70
N THR A 23 -12.22 4.13 5.70
CA THR A 23 -11.30 5.00 6.43
C THR A 23 -11.37 6.46 5.95
N ASN A 24 -11.06 7.41 6.85
CA ASN A 24 -10.95 8.83 6.52
C ASN A 24 -9.93 9.08 5.40
N PHE A 25 -8.86 8.29 5.36
CA PHE A 25 -7.85 8.35 4.32
C PHE A 25 -8.44 8.11 2.92
N VAL A 26 -9.19 7.03 2.74
CA VAL A 26 -9.82 6.71 1.45
C VAL A 26 -10.89 7.74 1.09
N ARG A 27 -11.66 8.21 2.06
CA ARG A 27 -12.63 9.30 1.84
C ARG A 27 -11.96 10.60 1.39
N TRP A 28 -10.78 10.91 1.94
CA TRP A 28 -10.00 12.07 1.54
C TRP A 28 -9.55 11.96 0.08
N PHE A 29 -8.99 10.82 -0.34
CA PHE A 29 -8.54 10.60 -1.72
C PHE A 29 -9.65 10.65 -2.76
N LYS A 30 -10.89 10.28 -2.39
CA LYS A 30 -12.04 10.39 -3.30
C LYS A 30 -12.48 11.82 -3.57
N ARG A 31 -12.16 12.75 -2.67
CA ARG A 31 -12.64 14.14 -2.70
C ARG A 31 -11.55 15.15 -3.03
N ASN A 32 -10.30 14.73 -2.98
CA ASN A 32 -9.14 15.61 -3.08
C ASN A 32 -8.10 14.98 -4.00
N ASN A 33 -7.39 15.84 -4.73
CA ASN A 33 -6.17 15.45 -5.42
C ASN A 33 -4.97 15.66 -4.49
N LEU A 34 -4.02 14.74 -4.54
CA LEU A 34 -2.73 14.91 -3.87
C LEU A 34 -1.96 16.02 -4.58
N SER A 35 -1.57 17.07 -3.85
CA SER A 35 -0.77 18.15 -4.43
C SER A 35 0.36 18.58 -3.51
N PHE A 36 1.52 18.80 -4.12
CA PHE A 36 2.71 19.36 -3.49
C PHE A 36 3.29 20.42 -4.42
N THR A 37 3.31 21.67 -3.97
CA THR A 37 3.88 22.79 -4.75
C THR A 37 5.11 23.31 -4.03
N PHE A 38 6.19 23.50 -4.77
CA PHE A 38 7.42 24.12 -4.29
C PHE A 38 7.81 25.28 -5.23
N PRO A 39 8.07 26.49 -4.73
CA PRO A 39 8.58 27.58 -5.56
C PRO A 39 10.03 27.29 -5.97
N ILE A 40 10.34 27.50 -7.25
CA ILE A 40 11.67 27.19 -7.82
C ILE A 40 12.64 28.38 -7.72
N LEU A 41 12.18 29.58 -7.34
CA LEU A 41 12.98 30.81 -7.37
C LEU A 41 12.84 31.64 -6.10
N GLY A 42 13.93 31.72 -5.31
CA GLY A 42 14.38 32.85 -4.49
C GLY A 42 13.47 33.49 -3.43
N LEU A 43 12.19 33.15 -3.37
CA LEU A 43 11.21 33.79 -2.50
C LEU A 43 10.71 32.82 -1.44
N LYS A 44 10.56 33.34 -0.23
CA LYS A 44 10.35 32.65 1.04
C LYS A 44 9.51 31.35 0.96
N TYR A 45 10.02 30.37 1.70
CA TYR A 45 9.57 29.00 1.81
C TYR A 45 8.13 28.88 2.35
N ARG A 46 7.16 28.69 1.45
CA ARG A 46 5.86 28.13 1.83
C ARG A 46 5.34 27.24 0.72
N GLY A 47 5.85 26.01 0.67
CA GLY A 47 5.25 24.99 -0.17
C GLY A 47 3.84 24.65 0.35
N THR A 48 2.83 24.67 -0.53
CA THR A 48 1.49 24.23 -0.17
C THR A 48 1.40 22.71 -0.34
N ARG A 49 0.87 22.03 0.68
CA ARG A 49 0.69 20.58 0.67
C ARG A 49 -0.78 20.27 0.91
N LYS A 50 -1.40 19.53 -0.01
CA LYS A 50 -2.74 18.95 0.19
C LYS A 50 -2.56 17.45 0.35
N PHE A 51 -2.40 17.02 1.60
CA PHE A 51 -2.22 15.62 1.98
C PHE A 51 -3.31 15.19 2.99
N PRO A 52 -3.61 13.88 3.09
CA PRO A 52 -4.37 13.36 4.22
C PRO A 52 -3.71 13.70 5.55
N THR A 53 -4.49 13.81 6.62
CA THR A 53 -3.94 14.00 7.96
C THR A 53 -3.14 12.77 8.39
N ILE A 54 -2.12 12.98 9.23
CA ILE A 54 -1.29 11.89 9.76
C ILE A 54 -2.13 10.86 10.52
N GLU A 55 -3.12 11.31 11.28
CA GLU A 55 -4.05 10.43 11.99
C GLU A 55 -4.84 9.54 11.00
N SER A 56 -5.39 10.13 9.93
CA SER A 56 -6.09 9.34 8.91
C SER A 56 -5.19 8.30 8.25
N ALA A 57 -3.92 8.67 8.00
CA ALA A 57 -2.92 7.77 7.45
C ALA A 57 -2.57 6.62 8.41
N ARG A 58 -2.44 6.89 9.71
CA ARG A 58 -2.19 5.85 10.74
C ARG A 58 -3.30 4.82 10.77
N SER A 59 -4.56 5.26 10.79
CA SER A 59 -5.71 4.35 10.79
C SER A 59 -5.78 3.51 9.51
N PHE A 60 -5.44 4.09 8.36
CA PHE A 60 -5.31 3.33 7.11
C PHE A 60 -4.21 2.28 7.21
N ILE A 61 -3.03 2.64 7.70
CA ILE A 61 -1.86 1.77 7.78
C ILE A 61 -2.10 0.58 8.71
N LEU A 62 -2.84 0.78 9.79
CA LEU A 62 -3.21 -0.30 10.71
C LEU A 62 -3.93 -1.42 9.95
N LEU A 63 -4.88 -1.08 9.07
CA LEU A 63 -5.57 -2.05 8.23
C LEU A 63 -4.71 -2.53 7.05
N PHE A 64 -3.98 -1.62 6.41
CA PHE A 64 -3.13 -1.92 5.25
C PHE A 64 -2.12 -3.04 5.55
N ARG A 65 -1.57 -3.04 6.77
CA ARG A 65 -0.59 -4.03 7.22
C ARG A 65 -1.10 -5.48 7.12
N PHE A 66 -2.39 -5.73 7.30
CA PHE A 66 -2.97 -7.06 7.12
C PHE A 66 -2.71 -7.66 5.74
N PHE A 67 -2.57 -6.82 4.71
CA PHE A 67 -2.38 -7.27 3.33
C PHE A 67 -0.91 -7.49 2.94
N ILE A 68 0.04 -6.89 3.68
CA ILE A 68 1.45 -6.87 3.29
C ILE A 68 2.39 -7.62 4.23
N GLN A 69 1.96 -7.93 5.45
CA GLN A 69 2.80 -8.62 6.43
C GLN A 69 2.62 -10.14 6.35
N ASP A 70 3.71 -10.87 6.20
CA ASP A 70 3.67 -12.33 5.98
C ASP A 70 3.12 -13.14 7.18
N ASN A 71 3.10 -12.55 8.38
CA ASN A 71 2.50 -13.17 9.57
C ASN A 71 0.97 -13.17 9.54
N GLU A 72 0.35 -12.46 8.58
CA GLU A 72 -1.10 -12.34 8.47
C GLU A 72 -1.63 -13.36 7.46
N ALA A 73 -2.61 -14.17 7.88
CA ALA A 73 -3.18 -15.22 7.01
C ALA A 73 -3.83 -14.67 5.72
N ILE A 74 -4.16 -13.38 5.70
CA ILE A 74 -4.76 -12.67 4.56
C ILE A 74 -3.77 -11.74 3.85
N SER A 75 -2.47 -11.88 4.11
CA SER A 75 -1.46 -11.18 3.31
C SER A 75 -1.56 -11.64 1.86
N ILE A 76 -1.25 -10.76 0.90
CA ILE A 76 -1.35 -11.09 -0.54
C ILE A 76 -0.48 -12.30 -0.89
N ARG A 77 0.68 -12.44 -0.24
CA ARG A 77 1.53 -13.63 -0.38
C ARG A 77 0.80 -14.88 0.11
N ASN A 78 0.19 -14.83 1.29
CA ASN A 78 -0.50 -15.97 1.87
C ASN A 78 -1.82 -16.29 1.15
N ILE A 79 -2.44 -15.32 0.48
CA ILE A 79 -3.57 -15.54 -0.44
C ILE A 79 -3.11 -16.23 -1.71
N ALA A 80 -1.92 -15.93 -2.26
CA ALA A 80 -1.41 -16.65 -3.43
C ALA A 80 -1.32 -18.17 -3.17
N ASN A 81 -0.85 -18.56 -1.98
CA ASN A 81 -0.83 -19.96 -1.56
C ASN A 81 -2.23 -20.62 -1.55
N VAL A 82 -3.29 -19.84 -1.32
CA VAL A 82 -4.67 -20.33 -1.45
C VAL A 82 -4.99 -20.63 -2.90
N TYR A 83 -4.73 -19.69 -3.81
CA TYR A 83 -4.97 -19.85 -5.25
C TYR A 83 -4.18 -21.01 -5.87
N ASP A 84 -3.00 -21.31 -5.34
CA ASP A 84 -2.20 -22.45 -5.76
C ASP A 84 -2.77 -23.79 -5.26
N ALA A 85 -3.28 -23.81 -4.03
CA ALA A 85 -3.75 -25.03 -3.37
C ALA A 85 -5.14 -25.51 -3.83
N VAL A 86 -5.97 -24.62 -4.38
CA VAL A 86 -7.36 -24.96 -4.77
C VAL A 86 -7.56 -25.10 -6.28
N SER A 87 -8.54 -25.91 -6.66
CA SER A 87 -9.01 -26.07 -8.04
C SER A 87 -9.91 -24.88 -8.42
N LEU A 88 -9.33 -23.87 -9.06
CA LEU A 88 -10.05 -22.72 -9.62
C LEU A 88 -9.89 -22.68 -11.13
N SER A 89 -10.84 -22.04 -11.81
CA SER A 89 -10.75 -21.76 -13.24
C SER A 89 -9.46 -21.00 -13.60
N ALA A 90 -8.91 -21.29 -14.78
CA ALA A 90 -7.71 -20.63 -15.29
C ALA A 90 -7.88 -19.10 -15.35
N GLN A 91 -9.08 -18.63 -15.69
CA GLN A 91 -9.40 -17.21 -15.74
C GLN A 91 -9.32 -16.55 -14.34
N THR A 92 -9.86 -17.20 -13.31
CA THR A 92 -9.81 -16.70 -11.93
C THR A 92 -8.38 -16.66 -11.41
N LYS A 93 -7.58 -17.71 -11.63
CA LYS A 93 -6.15 -17.71 -11.26
C LYS A 93 -5.37 -16.62 -11.99
N SER A 94 -5.53 -16.52 -13.31
CA SER A 94 -4.84 -15.51 -14.12
C SER A 94 -5.18 -14.08 -13.68
N SER A 95 -6.44 -13.82 -13.33
CA SER A 95 -6.87 -12.49 -12.86
C SER A 95 -6.24 -12.13 -11.51
N PHE A 96 -6.14 -13.08 -10.59
CA PHE A 96 -5.45 -12.86 -9.32
C PHE A 96 -3.96 -12.55 -9.53
N TYR A 97 -3.28 -13.37 -10.32
CA TYR A 97 -1.85 -13.20 -10.59
C TYR A 97 -1.55 -11.90 -11.32
N PHE A 98 -2.41 -11.45 -12.24
CA PHE A 98 -2.32 -10.12 -12.84
C PHE A 98 -2.21 -9.00 -11.80
N TYR A 99 -3.16 -8.92 -10.85
CA TYR A 99 -3.14 -7.86 -9.83
C TYR A 99 -1.95 -7.99 -8.88
N ARG A 100 -1.61 -9.21 -8.45
CA ARG A 100 -0.47 -9.47 -7.57
C ARG A 100 0.85 -9.06 -8.22
N ASP A 101 1.06 -9.44 -9.46
CA ASP A 101 2.32 -9.24 -10.15
C ASP A 101 2.49 -7.77 -10.54
N HIS A 102 1.42 -7.10 -10.98
CA HIS A 102 1.45 -5.65 -11.23
C HIS A 102 1.70 -4.84 -9.95
N LEU A 103 1.13 -5.26 -8.81
CA LEU A 103 1.45 -4.65 -7.52
C LEU A 103 2.93 -4.84 -7.18
N ASN A 104 3.48 -6.04 -7.37
CA ASN A 104 4.90 -6.32 -7.11
C ASN A 104 5.81 -5.50 -8.02
N ILE A 105 5.49 -5.39 -9.31
CA ILE A 105 6.21 -4.55 -10.28
C ILE A 105 6.19 -3.09 -9.80
N PHE A 106 5.03 -2.56 -9.42
CA PHE A 106 4.92 -1.20 -8.88
C PHE A 106 5.75 -0.99 -7.62
N LEU A 107 5.70 -1.92 -6.67
CA LEU A 107 6.44 -1.83 -5.41
C LEU A 107 7.96 -1.77 -5.63
N HIS A 108 8.47 -2.44 -6.67
CA HIS A 108 9.89 -2.47 -7.01
C HIS A 108 10.30 -1.40 -8.03
N SER A 109 9.34 -0.66 -8.60
CA SER A 109 9.64 0.43 -9.51
C SER A 109 10.05 1.72 -8.79
N LEU A 110 10.66 2.64 -9.53
CA LEU A 110 11.01 3.95 -9.01
C LEU A 110 9.75 4.78 -8.70
N PRO A 111 9.78 5.63 -7.66
CA PRO A 111 8.69 6.55 -7.39
C PRO A 111 8.49 7.54 -8.53
N GLY A 112 7.26 8.04 -8.66
CA GLY A 112 6.91 9.04 -9.67
C GLY A 112 7.74 10.32 -9.53
N VAL A 113 7.94 10.79 -8.30
CA VAL A 113 8.87 11.91 -8.01
C VAL A 113 10.21 11.35 -7.58
N ARG A 114 11.25 11.56 -8.38
CA ARG A 114 12.61 11.14 -8.04
C ARG A 114 13.33 12.25 -7.28
N VAL A 115 13.82 11.92 -6.10
CA VAL A 115 14.74 12.77 -5.35
C VAL A 115 16.16 12.45 -5.82
N VAL A 116 16.82 13.41 -6.46
CA VAL A 116 18.20 13.28 -6.95
C VAL A 116 19.14 14.02 -5.99
N GLY A 117 20.32 13.44 -5.72
CA GLY A 117 21.36 14.07 -4.90
C GLY A 117 21.38 13.67 -3.42
N GLU A 118 20.30 13.06 -2.90
CA GLU A 118 20.28 12.54 -1.52
C GLU A 118 21.06 11.21 -1.43
N ARG A 119 22.33 11.29 -1.02
CA ARG A 119 23.23 10.13 -0.94
C ARG A 119 22.99 9.25 0.30
N ARG A 120 22.40 9.79 1.38
CA ARG A 120 22.26 9.09 2.67
C ARG A 120 21.18 8.00 2.65
N LEU A 121 20.19 8.13 1.77
CA LEU A 121 19.09 7.17 1.66
C LEU A 121 19.30 6.15 0.54
N GLY A 122 20.19 6.44 -0.41
CA GLY A 122 20.35 5.67 -1.64
C GLY A 122 19.16 5.84 -2.59
N LYS A 123 19.15 5.03 -3.66
CA LYS A 123 18.03 4.98 -4.61
C LYS A 123 16.89 4.20 -3.97
N LEU A 124 15.76 4.87 -3.71
CA LEU A 124 14.58 4.27 -3.11
C LEU A 124 13.53 3.89 -4.16
N ASN A 125 12.99 2.67 -4.07
CA ASN A 125 11.76 2.27 -4.77
C ASN A 125 10.50 2.54 -3.93
N ASN A 126 9.32 2.31 -4.50
CA ASN A 126 8.04 2.54 -3.82
C ASN A 126 7.93 1.73 -2.51
N TRP A 127 8.38 0.48 -2.49
CA TRP A 127 8.38 -0.38 -1.31
C TRP A 127 9.26 0.16 -0.18
N GLU A 128 10.45 0.65 -0.51
CA GLU A 128 11.35 1.23 0.48
C GLU A 128 10.78 2.50 1.09
N ILE A 129 10.15 3.36 0.28
CA ILE A 129 9.44 4.54 0.78
C ILE A 129 8.33 4.11 1.74
N LEU A 130 7.47 3.17 1.33
CA LEU A 130 6.40 2.64 2.20
C LEU A 130 6.96 2.13 3.54
N LYS A 131 8.02 1.31 3.51
CA LYS A 131 8.67 0.78 4.71
C LYS A 131 9.20 1.88 5.64
N ILE A 132 9.85 2.90 5.09
CA ILE A 132 10.41 4.01 5.89
C ILE A 132 9.29 4.72 6.66
N PHE A 133 8.18 5.04 6.01
CA PHE A 133 7.07 5.73 6.67
C PHE A 133 6.29 4.84 7.63
N ILE A 134 5.93 3.62 7.19
CA ILE A 134 5.17 2.66 8.01
C ILE A 134 5.98 2.30 9.25
N TYR A 135 7.22 1.84 9.11
CA TYR A 135 8.02 1.33 10.23
C TYR A 135 8.97 2.36 10.85
N GLY A 136 8.99 3.60 10.36
CA GLY A 136 9.79 4.70 10.91
C GLY A 136 8.97 5.80 11.57
N LYS A 137 7.69 5.99 11.21
CA LYS A 137 6.86 7.08 11.77
C LYS A 137 5.45 6.68 12.16
N LEU A 138 4.79 5.84 11.36
CA LEU A 138 3.33 5.68 11.40
C LEU A 138 2.85 4.42 12.13
N ALA A 139 3.66 3.37 12.17
CA ALA A 139 3.43 2.12 12.90
C ALA A 139 4.71 1.70 13.65
N HIS A 140 4.72 0.48 14.19
CA HIS A 140 5.81 -0.09 15.01
C HIS A 140 7.20 0.35 14.54
N GLN A 141 7.85 1.17 15.37
CA GLN A 141 9.12 1.79 15.03
C GLN A 141 10.23 0.75 15.07
N SER A 142 10.75 0.40 13.89
CA SER A 142 12.05 -0.25 13.81
C SER A 142 13.15 0.81 13.89
N LYS A 143 14.19 0.57 14.70
CA LYS A 143 15.31 1.53 14.85
C LYS A 143 15.93 1.92 13.51
N ALA A 144 16.04 0.97 12.57
CA ALA A 144 16.61 1.21 11.25
C ALA A 144 15.74 2.14 10.38
N GLN A 145 14.43 1.87 10.27
CA GLN A 145 13.54 2.71 9.47
C GLN A 145 13.29 4.07 10.12
N TYR A 146 13.30 4.15 11.46
CA TYR A 146 13.24 5.42 12.18
C TYR A 146 14.42 6.34 11.82
N LYS A 147 15.66 5.81 11.81
CA LYS A 147 16.85 6.58 11.37
C LYS A 147 16.70 7.10 9.93
N ARG A 148 16.23 6.27 9.00
CA ARG A 148 15.97 6.69 7.61
C ARG A 148 14.88 7.75 7.53
N TYR A 149 13.80 7.62 8.31
CA TYR A 149 12.75 8.61 8.37
C TYR A 149 13.24 9.95 8.93
N LYS A 150 14.13 9.95 9.94
CA LYS A 150 14.73 11.17 10.48
C LYS A 150 15.56 11.94 9.45
N VAL A 151 16.21 11.25 8.51
CA VAL A 151 16.89 11.93 7.37
C VAL A 151 15.87 12.68 6.51
N ILE A 152 14.73 12.05 6.21
CA ILE A 152 13.63 12.68 5.44
C ILE A 152 13.01 13.84 6.22
N GLU A 153 12.73 13.65 7.52
CA GLU A 153 12.04 14.64 8.36
C GLU A 153 12.89 15.91 8.58
N ASN A 154 14.20 15.76 8.68
CA ASN A 154 15.12 16.87 8.93
C ASN A 154 15.46 17.68 7.66
N ASP A 155 14.99 17.28 6.49
CA ASP A 155 15.16 18.01 5.24
C ASP A 155 13.81 18.52 4.73
N GLU A 156 13.59 19.83 4.84
CA GLU A 156 12.30 20.45 4.54
C GLU A 156 11.87 20.28 3.07
N HIS A 157 12.84 20.24 2.16
CA HIS A 157 12.60 20.06 0.73
C HIS A 157 12.21 18.61 0.41
N LEU A 158 12.98 17.67 0.95
CA LEU A 158 12.78 16.25 0.69
C LEU A 158 11.52 15.72 1.37
N CYS A 159 11.21 16.20 2.56
CA CYS A 159 10.08 15.75 3.36
C CYS A 159 8.77 15.79 2.57
N GLY A 160 8.49 16.90 1.86
CA GLY A 160 7.28 17.04 1.06
C GLY A 160 7.20 16.06 -0.11
N MET A 161 8.30 15.87 -0.82
CA MET A 161 8.39 14.94 -1.96
C MET A 161 8.21 13.49 -1.53
N TYR A 162 8.83 13.09 -0.42
CA TYR A 162 8.69 11.74 0.12
C TYR A 162 7.30 11.45 0.66
N TRP A 163 6.64 12.41 1.32
CA TRP A 163 5.23 12.29 1.69
C TRP A 163 4.32 12.14 0.46
N CYS A 164 4.59 12.91 -0.60
CA CYS A 164 3.84 12.80 -1.86
C CYS A 164 3.97 11.39 -2.48
N ASN A 165 5.19 10.87 -2.57
CA ASN A 165 5.45 9.51 -3.04
C ASN A 165 4.80 8.46 -2.14
N PHE A 166 4.90 8.61 -0.83
CA PHE A 166 4.32 7.70 0.14
C PHE A 166 2.80 7.59 -0.03
N PHE A 167 2.10 8.73 -0.07
CA PHE A 167 0.65 8.76 -0.21
C PHE A 167 0.19 8.26 -1.59
N SER A 168 0.91 8.61 -2.65
CA SER A 168 0.69 8.05 -3.99
C SER A 168 0.83 6.52 -3.97
N ALA A 169 1.87 5.99 -3.34
CA ALA A 169 2.10 4.55 -3.26
C ALA A 169 1.00 3.81 -2.47
N LEU A 170 0.52 4.37 -1.35
CA LEU A 170 -0.62 3.79 -0.63
C LEU A 170 -1.88 3.74 -1.49
N SER A 171 -2.15 4.79 -2.27
CA SER A 171 -3.30 4.85 -3.17
C SER A 171 -3.24 3.78 -4.26
N VAL A 172 -2.07 3.62 -4.90
CA VAL A 172 -1.85 2.59 -5.92
C VAL A 172 -1.96 1.19 -5.31
N CYS A 173 -1.38 0.95 -4.12
CA CYS A 173 -1.51 -0.35 -3.45
C CYS A 173 -2.98 -0.68 -3.14
N LEU A 174 -3.76 0.31 -2.68
CA LEU A 174 -5.19 0.13 -2.44
C LEU A 174 -5.94 -0.27 -3.70
N HIS A 175 -5.63 0.34 -4.85
CA HIS A 175 -6.25 -0.02 -6.12
C HIS A 175 -6.07 -1.51 -6.43
N TYR A 176 -4.84 -2.04 -6.34
CA TYR A 176 -4.57 -3.46 -6.56
C TYR A 176 -5.21 -4.37 -5.52
N ILE A 177 -5.22 -3.98 -4.23
CA ILE A 177 -5.88 -4.73 -3.15
C ILE A 177 -7.39 -4.83 -3.40
N VAL A 178 -8.02 -3.75 -3.88
CA VAL A 178 -9.44 -3.76 -4.25
C VAL A 178 -9.67 -4.68 -5.44
N GLY A 179 -8.81 -4.66 -6.46
CA GLY A 179 -8.87 -5.59 -7.59
C GLY A 179 -8.82 -7.05 -7.16
N ILE A 180 -7.88 -7.42 -6.28
CA ILE A 180 -7.80 -8.77 -5.70
C ILE A 180 -9.10 -9.16 -4.97
N SER A 181 -9.68 -8.23 -4.21
CA SER A 181 -10.95 -8.48 -3.50
C SER A 181 -12.11 -8.80 -4.46
N GLU A 182 -12.16 -8.17 -5.62
CA GLU A 182 -13.15 -8.49 -6.65
C GLU A 182 -12.92 -9.88 -7.24
N VAL A 183 -11.67 -10.27 -7.53
CA VAL A 183 -11.34 -11.64 -8.00
C VAL A 183 -11.70 -12.69 -6.94
N ASN A 184 -11.44 -12.42 -5.66
CA ASN A 184 -11.79 -13.29 -4.56
C ASN A 184 -13.29 -13.63 -4.51
N LYS A 185 -14.18 -12.70 -4.90
CA LYS A 185 -15.63 -12.99 -4.95
C LYS A 185 -15.96 -14.11 -5.93
N ASN A 186 -15.26 -14.17 -7.07
CA ASN A 186 -15.43 -15.24 -8.04
C ASN A 186 -14.84 -16.55 -7.52
N ALA A 187 -13.62 -16.50 -6.98
CA ALA A 187 -12.98 -17.67 -6.37
C ALA A 187 -13.84 -18.30 -5.26
N ILE A 188 -14.44 -17.50 -4.38
CA ILE A 188 -15.34 -17.99 -3.32
C ILE A 188 -16.57 -18.72 -3.92
N ARG A 189 -17.15 -18.21 -5.01
CA ARG A 189 -18.30 -18.85 -5.66
C ARG A 189 -17.92 -20.19 -6.29
N GLU A 190 -16.74 -20.29 -6.87
CA GLU A 190 -16.22 -21.53 -7.45
C GLU A 190 -15.98 -22.58 -6.35
N LEU A 191 -15.38 -22.19 -5.22
CA LEU A 191 -15.09 -23.08 -4.10
C LEU A 191 -16.32 -23.62 -3.37
N ILE A 192 -17.42 -22.85 -3.32
CA ILE A 192 -18.66 -23.27 -2.64
C ILE A 192 -19.52 -24.18 -3.51
N LYS A 193 -19.32 -24.17 -4.84
CA LYS A 193 -20.05 -25.02 -5.79
C LYS A 193 -19.47 -26.42 -5.94
N GLN A 194 -18.25 -26.63 -5.46
CA GLN A 194 -17.56 -27.93 -5.41
C GLN A 194 -18.03 -28.71 -4.18
#